data_AF-A0A7V9CQ10-F1
#
_entry.id   AF-A0A7V9CQ10-F1
#
_cell.length_a   1.000
_cell.length_b   1.000
_cell.length_c   1.000
_cell.angle_alpha   90.00
_cell.angle_beta   90.00
_cell.angle_gamma   90.00
#
_symmetry.space_group_name_H-M   'P 1'
#
loop_
_entity.id
_entity.type
_entity.pdbx_description
1 polymer ?
#
loop_
_entity_poly.entity_id
_entity_poly.type
_entity_poly.pdbx_seq_one_letter_code
_entity_poly.pdbx_strand_id
1 'polypeptide(L)'
;MQRRLTPLMYVGLCLFALAVPDARGEEAQAPAAPATPSAKVLRIGLIGLDTSHTTAFTALLNDPSNPDHVPGARVVAAFRGGSPDVEASATRIDKFTAELRDRWKVEIVDSIEGLLTKVDAVMLTSVDGRVHLAQARPVLAARKPLFVDKPMAASTKDAAELVRLAKASGTPLFSASSRRFADDVLAL
;
A
#
# COMPACT_ATOMS: atom_id res chain seq x y z
N MET A 1 8.19 31.32 -7.55
CA MET A 1 6.90 30.63 -7.33
C MET A 1 7.17 29.13 -7.36
N GLN A 2 7.74 28.59 -6.27
CA GLN A 2 8.23 27.22 -6.19
C GLN A 2 7.04 26.26 -5.99
N ARG A 3 6.89 25.30 -6.90
CA ARG A 3 5.93 24.21 -6.78
C ARG A 3 6.32 23.40 -5.54
N ARG A 4 5.49 23.45 -4.49
CA ARG A 4 5.61 22.54 -3.33
C ARG A 4 5.33 21.13 -3.83
N LEU A 5 6.27 20.21 -3.68
CA LEU A 5 6.03 18.78 -3.87
C LEU A 5 5.71 18.19 -2.50
N THR A 6 4.51 17.65 -2.32
CA THR A 6 3.99 17.15 -1.03
C THR A 6 3.92 15.60 -1.00
N PRO A 7 3.57 14.96 0.14
CA PRO A 7 3.20 13.53 0.30
C PRO A 7 2.41 12.87 -0.85
N LEU A 8 1.76 13.68 -1.69
CA LEU A 8 1.20 13.35 -2.99
C LEU A 8 2.15 12.54 -3.90
N MET A 9 3.46 12.79 -3.89
CA MET A 9 4.41 12.06 -4.72
C MET A 9 4.71 10.65 -4.18
N TYR A 10 4.71 10.44 -2.86
CA TYR A 10 4.94 9.12 -2.26
C TYR A 10 3.77 8.19 -2.50
N VAL A 11 2.55 8.63 -2.19
CA VAL A 11 1.35 7.84 -2.45
C VAL A 11 1.09 7.75 -3.95
N GLY A 12 1.35 8.80 -4.73
CA GLY A 12 1.31 8.76 -6.19
C GLY A 12 2.29 7.77 -6.79
N LEU A 13 3.51 7.64 -6.26
CA LEU A 13 4.48 6.63 -6.68
C LEU A 13 4.07 5.22 -6.23
N CYS A 14 3.52 5.07 -5.02
CA CYS A 14 2.93 3.80 -4.59
C CYS A 14 1.79 3.40 -5.53
N LEU A 15 0.86 4.30 -5.85
CA LEU A 15 -0.23 4.03 -6.78
C LEU A 15 0.27 3.77 -8.21
N PHE A 16 1.28 4.51 -8.68
CA PHE A 16 1.91 4.24 -9.98
C PHE A 16 2.54 2.85 -9.99
N ALA A 17 3.31 2.47 -8.98
CA ALA A 17 3.87 1.12 -8.85
C ALA A 17 2.79 0.02 -8.76
N LEU A 18 1.60 0.35 -8.23
CA LEU A 18 0.44 -0.56 -8.20
C LEU A 18 -0.38 -0.54 -9.50
N ALA A 19 -0.19 0.45 -10.38
CA ALA A 19 -0.99 0.67 -11.60
C ALA A 19 -0.25 0.37 -12.91
N VAL A 20 1.07 0.11 -12.89
CA VAL A 20 1.84 -0.22 -14.10
C VAL A 20 1.56 -1.68 -14.53
N PRO A 21 0.98 -1.92 -15.73
CA PRO A 21 0.98 -3.25 -16.33
C PRO A 21 2.38 -3.58 -16.87
N ASP A 22 2.73 -4.86 -16.75
CA ASP A 22 3.99 -5.51 -17.13
C ASP A 22 4.63 -4.93 -18.41
N ALA A 23 5.73 -4.18 -18.26
CA ALA A 23 6.45 -3.58 -19.36
C ALA A 23 7.37 -4.60 -20.02
N ARG A 24 6.86 -5.31 -21.03
CA ARG A 24 7.72 -5.87 -22.09
C ARG A 24 8.13 -4.72 -23.01
N GLY A 25 9.44 -4.56 -23.16
CA GLY A 25 10.03 -3.44 -23.89
C GLY A 25 9.67 -3.42 -25.37
N GLU A 26 9.35 -2.22 -25.86
CA GLU A 26 9.69 -1.71 -27.18
C GLU A 26 9.49 -0.18 -27.16
N GLU A 27 10.54 0.57 -27.48
CA GLU A 27 10.47 2.00 -27.75
C GLU A 27 9.79 2.21 -29.12
N ALA A 28 8.67 2.94 -29.15
CA ALA A 28 8.12 3.49 -30.39
C ALA A 28 7.35 4.80 -30.15
N GLN A 29 7.61 5.74 -31.04
CA GLN A 29 7.08 7.09 -31.23
C GLN A 29 5.64 7.35 -30.75
N ALA A 30 5.41 8.50 -30.11
CA ALA A 30 4.11 8.94 -29.60
C ALA A 30 3.04 9.14 -30.72
N PRO A 31 1.88 8.46 -30.65
CA PRO A 31 0.69 8.87 -31.36
C PRO A 31 -0.20 9.79 -30.50
N ALA A 32 -0.98 10.62 -31.18
CA ALA A 32 -1.90 11.60 -30.62
C ALA A 32 -2.86 11.00 -29.56
N ALA A 33 -3.17 11.80 -28.53
CA ALA A 33 -3.93 11.40 -27.35
C ALA A 33 -5.30 10.78 -27.71
N PRO A 34 -5.54 9.49 -27.40
CA PRO A 34 -6.88 8.95 -27.41
C PRO A 34 -7.65 9.49 -26.20
N ALA A 35 -8.96 9.72 -26.39
CA ALA A 35 -9.86 10.17 -25.34
C ALA A 35 -9.77 9.27 -24.09
N THR A 36 -9.56 9.89 -22.93
CA THR A 36 -9.34 9.20 -21.65
C THR A 36 -10.56 8.34 -21.27
N PRO A 37 -10.44 7.01 -21.18
CA PRO A 37 -11.48 6.19 -20.57
C PRO A 37 -11.61 6.62 -19.10
N SER A 38 -12.85 6.74 -18.60
CA SER A 38 -13.13 7.01 -17.18
C SER A 38 -12.32 6.04 -16.31
N ALA A 39 -11.30 6.56 -15.62
CA ALA A 39 -10.36 5.75 -14.87
C ALA A 39 -11.08 5.09 -13.69
N LYS A 40 -11.22 3.76 -13.74
CA LYS A 40 -11.78 2.96 -12.65
C LYS A 40 -10.97 3.22 -11.38
N VAL A 41 -11.64 3.62 -10.29
CA VAL A 41 -11.00 3.83 -8.97
C VAL A 41 -10.36 2.53 -8.51
N LEU A 42 -9.06 2.57 -8.21
CA LEU A 42 -8.29 1.42 -7.73
C LEU A 42 -8.68 1.10 -6.29
N ARG A 43 -9.11 -0.14 -6.03
CA ARG A 43 -9.52 -0.58 -4.69
C ARG A 43 -8.31 -1.11 -3.92
N ILE A 44 -7.98 -0.48 -2.82
CA ILE A 44 -6.84 -0.83 -1.96
C ILE A 44 -7.32 -1.63 -0.74
N GLY A 45 -6.60 -2.71 -0.44
CA GLY A 45 -6.70 -3.46 0.81
C GLY A 45 -5.57 -3.13 1.78
N LEU A 46 -5.88 -2.96 3.06
CA LEU A 46 -4.86 -2.84 4.10
C LEU A 46 -4.67 -4.16 4.85
N ILE A 47 -3.42 -4.51 5.14
CA ILE A 47 -3.05 -5.62 6.04
C ILE A 47 -2.24 -5.04 7.20
N GLY A 48 -2.70 -5.27 8.43
CA GLY A 48 -2.00 -4.81 9.64
C GLY A 48 -2.45 -3.41 10.05
N LEU A 49 -3.38 -3.34 11.01
CA LEU A 49 -4.03 -2.13 11.50
C LEU A 49 -3.45 -1.64 12.83
N ASP A 50 -2.14 -1.70 12.99
CA ASP A 50 -1.45 -1.53 14.26
C ASP A 50 -0.41 -0.39 14.25
N THR A 51 -0.43 0.42 13.20
CA THR A 51 0.44 1.59 13.00
C THR A 51 -0.34 2.82 12.56
N SER A 52 0.21 4.01 12.83
CA SER A 52 -0.34 5.29 12.36
C SER A 52 -0.36 5.43 10.84
N HIS A 53 0.42 4.63 10.12
CA HIS A 53 0.43 4.65 8.66
C HIS A 53 -0.92 4.19 8.09
N THR A 54 -1.65 3.31 8.78
CA THR A 54 -2.95 2.79 8.33
C THR A 54 -3.97 3.91 8.21
N THR A 55 -4.05 4.79 9.21
CA THR A 55 -4.96 5.94 9.21
C THR A 55 -4.46 7.03 8.28
N ALA A 56 -3.15 7.29 8.23
CA ALA A 56 -2.56 8.29 7.33
C ALA A 56 -2.80 7.95 5.85
N PHE A 57 -2.52 6.73 5.41
CA PHE A 57 -2.79 6.30 4.04
C PHE A 57 -4.29 6.30 3.73
N THR A 58 -5.12 5.85 4.67
CA THR A 58 -6.59 5.90 4.48
C THR A 58 -7.07 7.33 4.31
N ALA A 59 -6.58 8.29 5.11
CA ALA A 59 -6.94 9.69 4.96
C ALA A 59 -6.51 10.26 3.61
N LEU A 60 -5.27 10.00 3.17
CA LEU A 60 -4.78 10.47 1.87
C LEU A 60 -5.61 9.92 0.71
N LEU A 61 -6.09 8.67 0.80
CA LEU A 61 -6.83 8.00 -0.27
C LEU A 61 -8.36 8.16 -0.20
N ASN A 62 -8.94 8.37 0.98
CA ASN A 62 -10.39 8.34 1.17
C ASN A 62 -10.98 9.72 1.49
N ASP A 63 -10.17 10.71 1.88
CA ASP A 63 -10.65 12.04 2.28
C ASP A 63 -10.45 13.07 1.17
N PRO A 64 -11.50 13.41 0.39
CA PRO A 64 -11.39 14.45 -0.63
C PRO A 64 -11.19 15.86 -0.06
N SER A 65 -11.39 16.07 1.25
CA SER A 65 -11.15 17.36 1.93
C SER A 65 -9.70 17.51 2.41
N ASN A 66 -8.91 16.44 2.41
CA ASN A 66 -7.50 16.50 2.75
C ASN A 66 -6.75 17.28 1.66
N PRO A 67 -5.97 18.34 2.00
CA PRO A 67 -5.22 19.10 1.01
C PRO A 67 -4.20 18.26 0.23
N ASP A 68 -3.76 17.14 0.81
CA ASP A 68 -2.84 16.19 0.19
C ASP A 68 -3.59 14.94 -0.36
N HIS A 69 -4.90 15.04 -0.60
CA HIS A 69 -5.70 13.94 -1.13
C HIS A 69 -5.16 13.43 -2.48
N VAL A 70 -5.06 12.11 -2.59
CA VAL A 70 -4.58 11.43 -3.80
C VAL A 70 -5.77 10.75 -4.47
N PRO A 71 -6.30 11.31 -5.58
CA PRO A 71 -7.42 10.72 -6.29
C PRO A 71 -7.01 9.47 -7.08
N GLY A 72 -8.00 8.69 -7.51
CA GLY A 72 -7.80 7.52 -8.38
C GLY A 72 -7.65 6.18 -7.64
N ALA A 73 -7.56 6.20 -6.32
CA ALA A 73 -7.59 5.00 -5.49
C ALA A 73 -8.34 5.23 -4.17
N ARG A 74 -8.82 4.16 -3.56
CA ARG A 74 -9.54 4.21 -2.28
C ARG A 74 -9.27 2.94 -1.47
N VAL A 75 -9.05 3.09 -0.17
CA VAL A 75 -9.05 1.95 0.77
C VAL A 75 -10.50 1.50 0.99
N VAL A 76 -10.80 0.25 0.66
CA VAL A 76 -12.17 -0.29 0.72
C VAL A 76 -12.34 -1.39 1.76
N ALA A 77 -11.28 -2.15 2.04
CA ALA A 77 -11.31 -3.24 3.00
C ALA A 77 -9.96 -3.36 3.74
N ALA A 78 -9.98 -3.94 4.93
CA ALA A 78 -8.79 -4.11 5.74
C ALA A 78 -8.84 -5.36 6.61
N PHE A 79 -7.69 -6.02 6.74
CA PHE A 79 -7.48 -7.12 7.67
C PHE A 79 -6.67 -6.64 8.88
N ARG A 80 -7.18 -6.88 10.09
CA ARG A 80 -6.62 -6.36 11.35
C ARG A 80 -5.16 -6.75 11.56
N GLY A 81 -4.81 -8.03 11.38
CA GLY A 81 -3.45 -8.51 11.59
C GLY A 81 -2.91 -8.22 13.00
N GLY A 82 -1.64 -7.80 13.08
CA GLY A 82 -0.94 -7.42 14.30
C GLY A 82 -0.10 -8.53 14.93
N SER A 83 0.66 -8.16 15.96
CA SER A 83 1.53 -9.05 16.74
C SER A 83 1.22 -8.88 18.24
N PRO A 84 0.55 -9.85 18.88
CA PRO A 84 0.14 -9.75 20.29
C PRO A 84 1.31 -9.60 21.27
N ASP A 85 2.50 -10.09 20.91
CA ASP A 85 3.73 -10.01 21.71
C ASP A 85 4.50 -8.69 21.52
N VAL A 86 4.04 -7.81 20.63
CA VAL A 86 4.66 -6.51 20.37
C VAL A 86 3.79 -5.40 20.96
N GLU A 87 4.29 -4.74 22.01
CA GLU A 87 3.58 -3.64 22.70
C GLU A 87 3.04 -2.56 21.73
N ALA A 88 3.88 -2.14 20.79
CA ALA A 88 3.54 -1.13 19.78
C ALA A 88 2.45 -1.58 18.78
N SER A 89 2.14 -2.88 18.76
CA SER A 89 1.04 -3.46 18.00
C SER A 89 -0.19 -3.68 18.89
N ALA A 90 -0.03 -4.47 19.95
CA ALA A 90 -1.10 -4.93 20.83
C ALA A 90 -1.93 -3.79 21.45
N THR A 91 -1.27 -2.69 21.85
CA THR A 91 -1.94 -1.56 22.50
C THR A 91 -2.65 -0.60 21.55
N ARG A 92 -2.32 -0.65 20.26
CA ARG A 92 -2.74 0.37 19.27
C ARG A 92 -3.75 -0.15 18.26
N ILE A 93 -3.76 -1.46 18.05
CA ILE A 93 -4.52 -2.10 16.99
C ILE A 93 -6.04 -1.90 17.11
N ASP A 94 -6.60 -1.90 18.31
CA ASP A 94 -8.05 -1.65 18.52
C ASP A 94 -8.44 -0.22 18.14
N LYS A 95 -7.62 0.75 18.54
CA LYS A 95 -7.84 2.16 18.24
C LYS A 95 -7.87 2.41 16.73
N PHE A 96 -6.86 1.93 16.01
CA PHE A 96 -6.79 2.15 14.56
C PHE A 96 -7.85 1.34 13.80
N THR A 97 -8.15 0.12 14.23
CA THR A 97 -9.25 -0.68 13.64
C THR A 97 -10.58 0.05 13.80
N ALA A 98 -10.88 0.59 14.99
CA ALA A 98 -12.08 1.38 15.24
C ALA A 98 -12.12 2.63 14.35
N GLU A 99 -11.00 3.35 14.20
CA GLU A 99 -10.96 4.53 13.32
C GLU A 99 -11.28 4.17 11.87
N LEU A 100 -10.67 3.13 11.30
CA LEU A 100 -10.92 2.69 9.92
C LEU A 100 -12.38 2.27 9.72
N ARG A 101 -12.95 1.51 10.66
CA ARG A 101 -14.35 1.09 10.60
C ARG A 101 -15.32 2.27 10.75
N ASP A 102 -15.13 3.08 11.78
CA ASP A 102 -16.15 4.03 12.24
C ASP A 102 -16.09 5.34 11.49
N ARG A 103 -14.87 5.89 11.27
CA ARG A 103 -14.68 7.15 10.56
C ARG A 103 -14.64 6.94 9.06
N TRP A 104 -13.83 5.98 8.60
CA TRP A 104 -13.53 5.81 7.17
C TRP A 104 -14.48 4.84 6.45
N LYS A 105 -15.34 4.13 7.21
CA LYS A 105 -16.29 3.12 6.70
C LYS A 105 -15.59 2.05 5.86
N VAL A 106 -14.36 1.69 6.25
CA VAL A 106 -13.60 0.59 5.64
C VAL A 106 -14.14 -0.72 6.18
N GLU A 107 -14.38 -1.69 5.29
CA GLU A 107 -14.82 -3.02 5.68
C GLU A 107 -13.70 -3.77 6.39
N ILE A 108 -13.91 -4.19 7.65
CA ILE A 108 -12.95 -5.02 8.37
C ILE A 108 -13.29 -6.48 8.10
N VAL A 109 -12.33 -7.24 7.55
CA VAL A 109 -12.49 -8.65 7.19
C VAL A 109 -11.67 -9.56 8.10
N ASP A 110 -12.08 -10.83 8.20
CA ASP A 110 -11.50 -11.81 9.13
C ASP A 110 -10.29 -12.57 8.56
N SER A 111 -10.00 -12.43 7.26
CA SER A 111 -8.88 -13.13 6.60
C SER A 111 -8.27 -12.34 5.45
N ILE A 112 -7.01 -12.64 5.12
CA ILE A 112 -6.34 -12.04 3.96
C ILE A 112 -6.98 -12.57 2.67
N GLU A 113 -7.42 -13.81 2.64
CA GLU A 113 -8.13 -14.40 1.50
C GLU A 113 -9.44 -13.64 1.23
N GLY A 114 -10.21 -13.35 2.28
CA GLY A 114 -11.42 -12.53 2.19
C GLY A 114 -11.12 -11.12 1.68
N LEU A 115 -10.02 -10.50 2.15
CA LEU A 115 -9.55 -9.20 1.67
C LEU A 115 -9.28 -9.22 0.15
N LEU A 116 -8.56 -10.23 -0.34
CA LEU A 116 -8.11 -10.33 -1.73
C LEU A 116 -9.26 -10.46 -2.74
N THR A 117 -10.45 -10.92 -2.32
CA THR A 117 -11.65 -10.94 -3.15
C THR A 117 -12.24 -9.55 -3.43
N LYS A 118 -11.90 -8.56 -2.61
CA LYS A 118 -12.53 -7.22 -2.61
C LYS A 118 -11.65 -6.13 -3.23
N VAL A 119 -10.38 -6.41 -3.47
CA VAL A 119 -9.36 -5.38 -3.75
C VAL A 119 -8.57 -5.66 -5.03
N ASP A 120 -8.02 -4.60 -5.59
CA ASP A 120 -7.19 -4.62 -6.79
C ASP A 120 -5.69 -4.62 -6.43
N ALA A 121 -5.32 -3.99 -5.31
CA ALA A 121 -3.96 -3.93 -4.78
C ALA A 121 -3.94 -3.94 -3.25
N VAL A 122 -2.77 -4.23 -2.65
CA VAL A 122 -2.60 -4.37 -1.20
C VAL A 122 -1.47 -3.49 -0.67
N MET A 123 -1.72 -2.86 0.47
CA MET A 123 -0.74 -2.19 1.30
C MET A 123 -0.58 -2.96 2.63
N LEU A 124 0.59 -3.54 2.86
CA LEU A 124 0.95 -4.24 4.09
C LEU A 124 1.65 -3.26 5.02
N THR A 125 1.00 -2.94 6.13
CA THR A 125 1.39 -1.89 7.08
C THR A 125 1.62 -2.41 8.49
N SER A 126 1.68 -3.72 8.72
CA SER A 126 2.02 -4.28 10.03
C SER A 126 3.27 -3.63 10.61
N VAL A 127 3.24 -3.27 11.90
CA VAL A 127 4.41 -2.62 12.55
C VAL A 127 5.59 -3.59 12.73
N ASP A 128 5.28 -4.88 12.86
CA ASP A 128 6.24 -5.96 13.08
C ASP A 128 6.63 -6.66 11.78
N GLY A 129 7.89 -6.48 11.37
CA GLY A 129 8.42 -7.10 10.15
C GLY A 129 8.45 -8.63 10.15
N ARG A 130 8.29 -9.31 11.30
CA ARG A 130 8.33 -10.78 11.39
C ARG A 130 7.15 -11.43 10.67
N VAL A 131 5.99 -10.77 10.66
CA VAL A 131 4.76 -11.32 10.07
C VAL A 131 4.62 -11.02 8.57
N HIS A 132 5.45 -10.12 8.02
CA HIS A 132 5.31 -9.63 6.65
C HIS A 132 5.39 -10.74 5.60
N LEU A 133 6.36 -11.67 5.74
CA LEU A 133 6.51 -12.75 4.76
C LEU A 133 5.27 -13.66 4.73
N ALA A 134 4.74 -14.02 5.90
CA ALA A 134 3.54 -14.85 6.01
C ALA A 134 2.32 -14.14 5.41
N GLN A 135 2.15 -12.86 5.70
CA GLN A 135 1.05 -12.04 5.20
C GLN A 135 1.13 -11.73 3.69
N ALA A 136 2.35 -11.57 3.15
CA ALA A 136 2.57 -11.26 1.74
C ALA A 136 2.39 -12.48 0.81
N ARG A 137 2.67 -13.69 1.30
CA ARG A 137 2.53 -14.94 0.51
C ARG A 137 1.17 -15.07 -0.20
N PRO A 138 0.00 -14.96 0.48
CA PRO A 138 -1.29 -15.04 -0.21
C PRO A 138 -1.51 -13.90 -1.22
N VAL A 139 -1.00 -12.70 -0.94
CA VAL A 139 -1.11 -11.54 -1.86
C VAL A 139 -0.34 -11.80 -3.16
N LEU A 140 0.91 -12.26 -3.05
CA LEU A 140 1.75 -12.58 -4.20
C LEU A 140 1.22 -13.79 -4.98
N ALA A 141 0.66 -14.79 -4.28
CA ALA A 141 -0.01 -15.93 -4.92
C ALA A 141 -1.25 -15.50 -5.72
N ALA A 142 -2.01 -14.52 -5.21
CA ALA A 142 -3.15 -13.92 -5.91
C ALA A 142 -2.75 -12.89 -6.98
N ARG A 143 -1.44 -12.67 -7.19
CA ARG A 143 -0.87 -11.70 -8.14
C ARG A 143 -1.40 -10.27 -7.98
N LYS A 144 -1.65 -9.87 -6.73
CA LYS A 144 -2.08 -8.50 -6.42
C LYS A 144 -0.85 -7.63 -6.19
N PRO A 145 -0.73 -6.47 -6.87
CA PRO A 145 0.34 -5.53 -6.60
C PRO A 145 0.44 -5.23 -5.09
N LEU A 146 1.67 -5.32 -4.56
CA LEU A 146 1.91 -5.30 -3.13
C LEU A 146 2.89 -4.17 -2.77
N PHE A 147 2.41 -3.26 -1.95
CA PHE A 147 3.25 -2.32 -1.20
C PHE A 147 3.51 -2.88 0.19
N VAL A 148 4.78 -2.96 0.61
CA VAL A 148 5.17 -3.32 1.98
C VAL A 148 5.78 -2.10 2.65
N ASP A 149 5.16 -1.66 3.75
CA ASP A 149 5.68 -0.57 4.55
C ASP A 149 6.97 -0.98 5.28
N LYS A 150 7.73 0.00 5.76
CA LYS A 150 8.94 -0.26 6.51
C LYS A 150 8.64 -0.93 7.87
N PRO A 151 9.50 -1.87 8.30
CA PRO A 151 10.58 -2.50 7.53
C PRO A 151 10.02 -3.53 6.53
N MET A 152 10.71 -3.75 5.40
CA MET A 152 10.25 -4.74 4.40
C MET A 152 10.04 -6.15 4.99
N ALA A 153 10.97 -6.58 5.87
CA ALA A 153 10.89 -7.79 6.65
C ALA A 153 11.80 -7.68 7.89
N ALA A 154 11.69 -8.61 8.85
CA ALA A 154 12.55 -8.65 10.03
C ALA A 154 13.93 -9.29 9.79
N SER A 155 14.17 -9.91 8.64
CA SER A 155 15.46 -10.50 8.29
C SER A 155 15.79 -10.34 6.81
N THR A 156 17.09 -10.35 6.46
CA THR A 156 17.55 -10.33 5.07
C THR A 156 17.08 -11.57 4.30
N LYS A 157 17.01 -12.72 4.97
CA LYS A 157 16.49 -13.97 4.41
C LYS A 157 15.03 -13.82 3.98
N ASP A 158 14.19 -13.25 4.86
CA ASP A 158 12.77 -13.07 4.57
C ASP A 158 12.55 -11.99 3.50
N ALA A 159 13.34 -10.92 3.51
CA ALA A 159 13.30 -9.91 2.46
C ALA A 159 13.69 -10.50 1.09
N ALA A 160 14.74 -11.32 1.02
CA ALA A 160 15.15 -12.01 -0.19
C ALA A 160 14.06 -12.98 -0.69
N GLU A 161 13.41 -13.68 0.22
CA GLU A 161 12.29 -14.58 -0.10
C GLU A 161 11.07 -13.81 -0.65
N LEU A 162 10.72 -12.66 -0.08
CA LEU A 162 9.67 -11.78 -0.62
C LEU A 162 9.97 -11.38 -2.06
N VAL A 163 11.18 -10.92 -2.34
CA VAL A 163 11.60 -10.53 -3.70
C VAL A 163 11.56 -11.73 -4.64
N ARG A 164 12.03 -12.90 -4.20
CA ARG A 164 11.99 -14.13 -5.00
C ARG A 164 10.56 -14.52 -5.36
N LEU A 165 9.64 -14.49 -4.40
CA LEU A 165 8.21 -14.80 -4.60
C LEU A 165 7.52 -13.80 -5.53
N ALA A 166 7.81 -12.51 -5.39
CA ALA A 166 7.27 -11.47 -6.27
C ALA A 166 7.74 -11.68 -7.72
N LYS A 167 9.04 -11.92 -7.93
CA LYS A 167 9.59 -12.25 -9.25
C LYS A 167 8.97 -13.52 -9.84
N ALA A 168 8.85 -14.58 -9.05
CA ALA A 168 8.29 -15.86 -9.51
C ALA A 168 6.79 -15.77 -9.89
N SER A 169 6.04 -14.89 -9.23
CA SER A 169 4.62 -14.66 -9.50
C SER A 169 4.36 -13.62 -10.59
N GLY A 170 5.37 -12.85 -10.99
CA GLY A 170 5.23 -11.69 -11.87
C GLY A 170 4.48 -10.52 -11.20
N THR A 171 4.47 -10.48 -9.87
CA THR A 171 3.68 -9.50 -9.11
C THR A 171 4.53 -8.27 -8.81
N PRO A 172 4.04 -7.04 -9.07
CA PRO A 172 4.70 -5.83 -8.62
C PRO A 172 4.84 -5.80 -7.10
N LEU A 173 6.07 -5.62 -6.63
CA LEU A 173 6.41 -5.47 -5.21
C LEU A 173 7.18 -4.17 -5.02
N PHE A 174 6.70 -3.32 -4.11
CA PHE A 174 7.36 -2.08 -3.73
C PHE A 174 7.50 -2.00 -2.21
N SER A 175 8.60 -1.44 -1.73
CA SER A 175 8.82 -1.13 -0.32
C SER A 175 9.65 0.13 -0.20
N ALA A 176 9.22 1.07 0.63
CA ALA A 176 9.99 2.27 0.95
C ALA A 176 9.50 2.93 2.25
N SER A 177 10.41 3.62 2.92
CA SER A 177 10.03 4.61 3.94
C SER A 177 9.46 5.86 3.27
N SER A 178 8.38 6.41 3.82
CA SER A 178 7.85 7.73 3.42
C SER A 178 8.91 8.83 3.50
N ARG A 179 9.87 8.71 4.43
CA ARG A 179 10.98 9.65 4.62
C ARG A 179 11.86 9.80 3.36
N ARG A 180 11.89 8.79 2.47
CA ARG A 180 12.59 8.89 1.18
C ARG A 180 12.08 10.05 0.32
N PHE A 181 10.85 10.50 0.56
CA PHE A 181 10.16 11.53 -0.21
C PHE A 181 9.91 12.80 0.59
N ALA A 182 10.55 12.95 1.76
CA ALA A 182 10.50 14.19 2.51
C ALA A 182 11.37 15.26 1.82
N ASP A 183 10.90 16.51 1.81
CA ASP A 183 11.55 17.61 1.08
C ASP A 183 13.01 17.81 1.48
N ASP A 184 13.31 17.67 2.77
CA ASP A 184 14.66 17.78 3.33
C ASP A 184 15.59 16.68 2.82
N VAL A 185 15.06 15.46 2.62
CA VAL A 185 15.82 14.33 2.07
C VAL A 185 16.00 14.44 0.56
N LEU A 186 14.98 14.92 -0.17
CA LEU A 186 15.04 15.13 -1.62
C LEU A 186 15.95 16.30 -2.01
N ALA A 187 16.23 17.21 -1.10
CA ALA A 187 17.12 18.35 -1.29
C ALA A 187 18.61 18.04 -1.07
N LEU A 188 18.97 16.80 -0.66
CA LEU A 188 20.35 16.33 -0.54
C LEU A 188 20.93 15.90 -1.90
#